data_AF-A0A852CE04-F1
#
_entry.id   AF-A0A852CE04-F1
#
_cell.length_a   1.000
_cell.length_b   1.000
_cell.length_c   1.000
_cell.angle_alpha   90.00
_cell.angle_beta   90.00
_cell.angle_gamma   90.00
#
_symmetry.space_group_name_H-M   'P 1'
#
loop_
_entity.id
_entity.type
_entity.pdbx_description
1 polymer ?
#
loop_
_entity_poly.entity_id
_entity_poly.type
_entity_poly.pdbx_seq_one_letter_code
_entity_poly.pdbx_strand_id
1 'polypeptide(L)'
;FILQSWDPDLAKTAKAWAKKCLFKHNIYLRVPGQAHPKFSPVGENLWTGSLSLFTVQGAITSWYNEVSAYTYATNTCRGVCGHYTQVVWATSYKVGCAVHFCPRVAHSSITNAAHFVCNYGPAGNTPRQPYESGAACSGC
;
A
#
# COMPACT_ATOMS: atom_id res chain seq x y z
N PHE A 1 6.21 -17.56 11.84
CA PHE A 1 6.67 -16.99 10.54
C PHE A 1 5.49 -16.55 9.71
N ILE A 2 5.28 -15.25 9.59
CA ILE A 2 4.31 -14.72 8.64
C ILE A 2 5.08 -13.94 7.57
N LEU A 3 5.47 -14.66 6.52
CA LEU A 3 6.00 -14.04 5.31
C LEU A 3 4.83 -13.46 4.51
N GLN A 4 4.98 -12.22 4.03
CA GLN A 4 3.98 -11.64 3.15
C GLN A 4 3.89 -12.47 1.87
N SER A 5 2.67 -12.87 1.51
CA SER A 5 2.40 -13.71 0.34
C SER A 5 1.35 -13.07 -0.55
N TRP A 6 1.37 -13.44 -1.82
CA TRP A 6 0.42 -12.93 -2.79
C TRP A 6 -1.02 -13.36 -2.48
N ASP A 7 -1.96 -12.48 -2.76
CA ASP A 7 -3.40 -12.72 -2.67
C ASP A 7 -4.11 -12.25 -3.95
N PRO A 8 -4.72 -13.17 -4.72
CA PRO A 8 -5.38 -12.83 -5.98
C PRO A 8 -6.65 -11.98 -5.79
N ASP A 9 -7.35 -12.09 -4.65
CA ASP A 9 -8.55 -11.28 -4.39
C ASP A 9 -8.18 -9.84 -4.09
N LEU A 10 -7.09 -9.61 -3.33
CA LEU A 10 -6.52 -8.26 -3.17
C LEU A 10 -6.06 -7.68 -4.52
N ALA A 11 -5.43 -8.48 -5.37
CA ALA A 11 -4.97 -8.02 -6.69
C ALA A 11 -6.15 -7.68 -7.63
N LYS A 12 -7.25 -8.43 -7.53
CA LYS A 12 -8.50 -8.14 -8.24
C LYS A 12 -9.08 -6.78 -7.82
N THR A 13 -9.11 -6.50 -6.52
CA THR A 13 -9.56 -5.21 -5.98
C THR A 13 -8.63 -4.07 -6.42
N ALA A 14 -7.31 -4.26 -6.32
CA ALA A 14 -6.33 -3.28 -6.77
C ALA A 14 -6.50 -2.97 -8.27
N LYS A 15 -6.71 -3.99 -9.10
CA LYS A 15 -6.96 -3.83 -10.55
C LYS A 15 -8.24 -3.06 -10.82
N ALA A 16 -9.33 -3.36 -10.09
CA ALA A 16 -10.60 -2.67 -10.25
C ALA A 16 -10.50 -1.19 -9.87
N TRP A 17 -9.73 -0.87 -8.82
CA TRP A 17 -9.52 0.51 -8.37
C TRP A 17 -8.56 1.28 -9.29
N ALA A 18 -7.42 0.68 -9.68
CA ALA A 18 -6.44 1.31 -10.56
C ALA A 18 -7.04 1.77 -11.91
N LYS A 19 -8.00 1.00 -12.45
CA LYS A 19 -8.74 1.34 -13.67
C LYS A 19 -9.54 2.63 -13.60
N LYS A 20 -9.84 3.13 -12.40
CA LYS A 20 -10.58 4.39 -12.24
C LYS A 20 -9.69 5.61 -12.44
N CYS A 21 -8.36 5.45 -12.46
CA CYS A 21 -7.41 6.56 -12.62
C CYS A 21 -7.65 7.70 -11.62
N LEU A 22 -7.83 7.36 -10.34
CA LEU A 22 -8.07 8.32 -9.26
C LEU A 22 -6.90 8.27 -8.27
N PHE A 23 -6.22 9.38 -8.03
CA PHE A 23 -5.25 9.48 -6.93
C PHE A 23 -5.97 9.70 -5.59
N LYS A 24 -6.83 8.74 -5.21
CA LYS A 24 -7.62 8.72 -3.98
C LYS A 24 -7.82 7.28 -3.54
N HIS A 25 -7.83 7.06 -2.22
CA HIS A 25 -8.05 5.73 -1.67
C HIS A 25 -9.42 5.13 -2.01
N ASN A 26 -9.44 3.80 -2.13
CA ASN A 26 -10.65 3.03 -2.35
C ASN A 26 -11.64 3.22 -1.18
N ILE A 27 -12.85 3.69 -1.51
CA ILE A 27 -13.89 4.02 -0.53
C ILE A 27 -14.49 2.77 0.14
N TYR A 28 -14.22 1.58 -0.39
CA TYR A 28 -14.77 0.31 0.11
C TYR A 28 -13.81 -0.46 1.02
N LEU A 29 -12.61 0.05 1.29
CA LEU A 29 -11.57 -0.65 2.08
C LEU A 29 -12.02 -1.06 3.49
N ARG A 30 -13.03 -0.39 4.04
CA ARG A 30 -13.58 -0.64 5.38
C ARG A 30 -14.94 -1.36 5.37
N VAL A 31 -15.49 -1.63 4.19
CA VAL A 31 -16.81 -2.25 4.06
C VAL A 31 -16.62 -3.77 3.95
N PRO A 32 -17.13 -4.57 4.91
CA PRO A 32 -16.96 -6.01 4.90
C PRO A 32 -17.41 -6.65 3.57
N GLY A 33 -16.58 -7.51 3.00
CA GLY A 33 -16.88 -8.24 1.76
C GLY A 33 -16.74 -7.43 0.47
N GLN A 34 -16.54 -6.11 0.52
CA GLN A 34 -16.43 -5.28 -0.71
C GLN A 34 -15.00 -5.23 -1.26
N ALA A 35 -13.99 -5.02 -0.40
CA ALA A 35 -12.59 -4.97 -0.82
C ALA A 35 -11.91 -6.35 -0.80
N HIS A 36 -12.36 -7.25 0.09
CA HIS A 36 -11.87 -8.62 0.21
C HIS A 36 -12.90 -9.48 0.96
N PRO A 37 -13.06 -10.78 0.65
CA PRO A 37 -14.01 -11.65 1.36
C PRO A 37 -13.66 -11.88 2.83
N LYS A 38 -12.35 -11.90 3.17
CA LYS A 38 -11.85 -12.21 4.52
C LYS A 38 -11.37 -11.01 5.33
N PHE A 39 -10.89 -9.96 4.68
CA PHE A 39 -10.18 -8.85 5.35
C PHE A 39 -11.07 -7.62 5.35
N SER A 40 -11.29 -7.06 6.54
CA SER A 40 -11.90 -5.75 6.72
C SER A 40 -11.39 -5.15 8.04
N PRO A 41 -10.66 -4.03 8.03
CA PRO A 41 -10.29 -3.24 6.86
C PRO A 41 -9.17 -3.86 6.00
N VAL A 42 -9.07 -3.40 4.75
CA VAL A 42 -7.98 -3.66 3.79
C VAL A 42 -7.08 -2.42 3.70
N GLY A 43 -5.76 -2.60 3.75
CA GLY A 43 -4.77 -1.53 3.56
C GLY A 43 -4.58 -1.18 2.10
N GLU A 44 -4.06 0.01 1.79
CA GLU A 44 -3.83 0.43 0.40
C GLU A 44 -2.68 1.41 0.28
N ASN A 45 -1.78 1.14 -0.67
CA ASN A 45 -0.80 2.12 -1.15
C ASN A 45 -1.08 2.45 -2.63
N LEU A 46 -0.92 3.72 -2.97
CA LEU A 46 -1.06 4.23 -4.33
C LEU A 46 0.28 4.84 -4.78
N TRP A 47 0.66 4.58 -6.01
CA TRP A 47 1.77 5.24 -6.67
C TRP A 47 1.30 5.71 -8.04
N THR A 48 1.65 6.94 -8.41
CA THR A 48 1.39 7.49 -9.73
C THR A 48 2.62 8.20 -10.23
N GLY A 49 3.04 7.88 -11.43
CA GLY A 49 4.19 8.50 -12.08
C GLY A 49 4.13 8.30 -13.59
N SER A 50 5.09 8.90 -14.31
CA SER A 50 5.24 8.68 -15.74
C SER A 50 5.33 7.18 -16.04
N LEU A 51 4.62 6.71 -17.08
CA LEU A 51 4.68 5.32 -17.52
C LEU A 51 6.12 4.86 -17.79
N SER A 52 6.96 5.73 -18.36
CA SER A 52 8.36 5.43 -18.69
C SER A 52 9.26 5.20 -17.47
N LEU A 53 8.87 5.72 -16.29
CA LEU A 53 9.63 5.60 -15.05
C LEU A 53 9.14 4.45 -14.18
N PHE A 54 8.03 3.81 -14.55
CA PHE A 54 7.42 2.81 -13.70
C PHE A 54 8.20 1.49 -13.71
N THR A 55 8.58 1.07 -12.51
CA THR A 55 8.92 -0.30 -12.19
C THR A 55 8.27 -0.66 -10.86
N VAL A 56 7.94 -1.93 -10.66
CA VAL A 56 7.40 -2.41 -9.38
C VAL A 56 8.38 -2.10 -8.24
N GLN A 57 9.66 -2.39 -8.45
CA GLN A 57 10.72 -2.08 -7.48
C GLN A 57 10.79 -0.58 -7.19
N GLY A 58 10.81 0.28 -8.21
CA GLY A 58 10.87 1.73 -8.04
C GLY A 58 9.69 2.31 -7.26
N ALA A 59 8.46 1.83 -7.52
CA ALA A 59 7.28 2.25 -6.77
C ALA A 59 7.33 1.81 -5.30
N ILE A 60 7.71 0.56 -5.03
CA ILE A 60 7.85 0.05 -3.66
C ILE A 60 8.98 0.76 -2.91
N THR A 61 10.13 0.98 -3.56
CA THR A 61 11.24 1.75 -3.00
C THR A 61 10.83 3.19 -2.69
N SER A 62 10.03 3.82 -3.56
CA SER A 62 9.48 5.16 -3.31
C SER A 62 8.62 5.19 -2.05
N TRP A 63 7.75 4.19 -1.84
CA TRP A 63 6.97 4.06 -0.60
C TRP A 63 7.85 3.82 0.61
N TYR A 64 8.86 2.95 0.49
CA TYR A 64 9.78 2.63 1.58
C TYR A 64 10.63 3.83 2.01
N ASN A 65 11.06 4.67 1.07
CA ASN A 65 11.94 5.81 1.34
C ASN A 65 11.30 6.89 2.24
N GLU A 66 9.99 6.84 2.46
CA GLU A 66 9.32 7.63 3.50
C GLU A 66 9.84 7.33 4.92
N VAL A 67 10.57 6.22 5.12
CA VAL A 67 11.32 5.93 6.36
C VAL A 67 12.21 7.11 6.79
N SER A 68 12.73 7.89 5.84
CA SER A 68 13.53 9.09 6.13
C SER A 68 12.78 10.17 6.91
N ALA A 69 11.44 10.16 6.86
CA ALA A 69 10.55 11.08 7.56
C ALA A 69 9.90 10.46 8.81
N TYR A 70 10.14 9.17 9.11
CA TYR A 70 9.49 8.44 10.18
C TYR A 70 10.43 8.18 11.36
N THR A 71 10.00 8.52 12.57
CA THR A 71 10.71 8.24 13.81
C THR A 71 9.99 7.12 14.57
N TYR A 72 10.59 5.93 14.59
CA TYR A 72 9.99 4.74 15.21
C TYR A 72 9.77 4.89 16.73
N ALA A 73 10.75 5.42 17.46
CA ALA A 73 10.71 5.52 18.92
C ALA A 73 9.50 6.31 19.43
N THR A 74 9.13 7.37 18.72
CA THR A 74 8.01 8.25 19.05
C THR A 74 6.76 7.96 18.22
N ASN A 75 6.83 7.03 17.27
CA ASN A 75 5.79 6.77 16.27
C ASN A 75 5.33 8.06 15.53
N THR A 76 6.24 8.98 15.25
CA THR A 76 5.93 10.27 14.62
C THR A 76 6.39 10.32 13.17
N CYS A 77 5.65 11.07 12.34
CA CYS A 77 5.97 11.29 10.93
C CYS A 77 6.12 12.77 10.62
N ARG A 78 7.19 13.15 9.92
CA ARG A 78 7.40 14.49 9.37
C ARG A 78 7.06 14.50 7.88
N GLY A 79 5.77 14.53 7.56
CA GLY A 79 5.28 14.53 6.17
C GLY A 79 4.39 13.33 5.88
N VAL A 80 4.75 12.53 4.88
CA VAL A 80 4.05 11.30 4.51
C VAL A 80 4.91 10.11 4.91
N CYS A 81 4.34 9.19 5.69
CA CYS A 81 4.99 7.94 6.11
C CYS A 81 4.08 6.72 6.00
N GLY A 82 2.81 6.94 5.62
CA GLY A 82 1.79 5.90 5.61
C GLY A 82 2.10 4.78 4.63
N HIS A 83 2.79 5.07 3.53
CA HIS A 83 3.17 4.05 2.58
C HIS A 83 4.29 3.18 3.15
N TYR A 84 5.31 3.79 3.75
CA TYR A 84 6.38 3.08 4.44
C TYR A 84 5.82 2.18 5.54
N THR A 85 5.02 2.74 6.46
CA THR A 85 4.51 1.97 7.61
C THR A 85 3.63 0.81 7.15
N GLN A 86 2.86 0.95 6.06
CA GLN A 86 2.09 -0.16 5.50
C GLN A 86 2.97 -1.24 4.87
N VAL A 87 4.05 -0.86 4.17
CA VAL A 87 5.00 -1.81 3.56
C VAL A 87 5.64 -2.71 4.63
N VAL A 88 6.03 -2.13 5.77
CA VAL A 88 6.71 -2.86 6.85
C VAL A 88 5.77 -3.33 7.96
N TRP A 89 4.45 -3.31 7.72
CA TRP A 89 3.48 -3.63 8.76
C TRP A 89 3.46 -5.12 9.09
N ALA A 90 3.91 -5.49 10.29
CA ALA A 90 4.17 -6.88 10.69
C ALA A 90 2.94 -7.80 10.56
N THR A 91 1.74 -7.28 10.81
CA THR A 91 0.51 -8.10 10.72
C THR A 91 -0.09 -8.15 9.32
N SER A 92 0.43 -7.40 8.34
CA SER A 92 -0.08 -7.37 6.95
C SER A 92 0.58 -8.45 6.10
N TYR A 93 -0.02 -9.63 6.07
CA TYR A 93 0.60 -10.84 5.52
C TYR A 93 0.15 -11.24 4.13
N LYS A 94 -0.87 -10.58 3.60
CA LYS A 94 -1.32 -10.71 2.23
C LYS A 94 -1.15 -9.40 1.49
N VAL A 95 -0.70 -9.49 0.24
CA VAL A 95 -0.60 -8.34 -0.67
C VAL A 95 -1.11 -8.73 -2.06
N GLY A 96 -1.81 -7.81 -2.70
CA GLY A 96 -2.20 -7.94 -4.10
C GLY A 96 -2.13 -6.58 -4.78
N CYS A 97 -1.50 -6.52 -5.95
CA CYS A 97 -1.22 -5.28 -6.64
C CYS A 97 -1.68 -5.30 -8.10
N ALA A 98 -1.85 -4.12 -8.68
CA ALA A 98 -2.10 -3.94 -10.10
C ALA A 98 -1.57 -2.58 -10.58
N VAL A 99 -1.13 -2.53 -11.83
CA VAL A 99 -0.82 -1.28 -12.53
C VAL A 99 -1.83 -1.07 -13.66
N HIS A 100 -2.23 0.18 -13.88
CA HIS A 100 -3.04 0.59 -15.02
C HIS A 100 -2.43 1.82 -15.69
N PHE A 101 -2.46 1.85 -17.03
CA PHE A 101 -2.12 3.05 -17.78
C PHE A 101 -3.28 4.04 -17.73
N CYS A 102 -3.00 5.29 -17.35
CA CYS A 102 -3.96 6.35 -17.25
C CYS A 102 -3.50 7.55 -18.11
N PRO A 103 -4.21 7.89 -19.20
CA PRO A 103 -3.92 9.11 -19.97
C PRO A 103 -3.90 10.37 -19.08
N ARG A 104 -4.78 10.41 -18.08
CA ARG A 104 -4.81 11.40 -17.01
C ARG A 104 -5.27 10.72 -15.71
N VAL A 105 -4.69 11.13 -14.58
CA VAL A 105 -5.13 10.70 -13.25
C VAL A 105 -5.84 11.85 -12.56
N ALA A 106 -7.09 11.64 -12.12
CA ALA A 106 -7.82 12.66 -11.36
C ALA A 106 -7.15 12.89 -10.00
N HIS A 107 -7.19 14.14 -9.52
CA HIS A 107 -6.47 14.58 -8.31
C HIS A 107 -4.94 14.49 -8.42
N SER A 108 -4.42 14.42 -9.65
CA SER A 108 -3.00 14.52 -9.98
C SER A 108 -2.83 15.38 -11.22
N SER A 109 -1.65 16.01 -11.38
CA SER A 109 -1.25 16.72 -12.60
C SER A 109 -0.59 15.80 -13.64
N ILE A 110 -0.36 14.53 -13.29
CA ILE A 110 0.37 13.58 -14.13
C ILE A 110 -0.52 13.09 -15.28
N THR A 111 0.04 13.11 -16.49
CA THR A 111 -0.55 12.53 -17.71
C THR A 111 0.30 11.38 -18.21
N ASN A 112 -0.26 10.50 -19.05
CA ASN A 112 0.40 9.29 -19.54
C ASN A 112 1.05 8.48 -18.40
N ALA A 113 0.28 8.29 -17.33
CA ALA A 113 0.77 7.77 -16.07
C ALA A 113 0.66 6.25 -16.01
N ALA A 114 1.61 5.61 -15.33
CA ALA A 114 1.35 4.34 -14.67
C ALA A 114 0.75 4.62 -13.29
N HIS A 115 -0.44 4.08 -13.04
CA HIS A 115 -1.13 4.16 -11.77
C HIS A 115 -1.09 2.78 -11.11
N PHE A 116 -0.29 2.65 -10.06
CA PHE A 116 0.02 1.40 -9.38
C PHE A 116 -0.62 1.38 -8.00
N VAL A 117 -1.37 0.32 -7.73
CA VAL A 117 -2.15 0.15 -6.51
C VAL A 117 -1.77 -1.19 -5.89
N CYS A 118 -1.49 -1.20 -4.58
CA CYS A 118 -1.32 -2.42 -3.80
C CYS A 118 -2.30 -2.40 -2.62
N ASN A 119 -3.05 -3.49 -2.45
CA ASN A 119 -3.89 -3.71 -1.29
C ASN A 119 -3.25 -4.74 -0.33
N TYR A 120 -3.44 -4.52 0.97
CA TYR A 120 -2.81 -5.29 2.05
C TYR A 120 -3.85 -5.90 3.00
N GLY A 121 -3.64 -7.15 3.41
CA GLY A 121 -4.57 -7.88 4.26
C GLY A 121 -3.89 -8.52 5.47
N PRO A 122 -4.41 -8.32 6.69
CA PRO A 122 -5.30 -7.23 7.12
C PRO A 122 -4.65 -5.84 6.93
N ALA A 123 -5.42 -4.76 7.03
CA ALA A 123 -4.87 -3.41 6.96
C ALA A 123 -3.85 -3.12 8.08
N GLY A 124 -2.85 -2.30 7.74
CA GLY A 124 -1.94 -1.70 8.70
C GLY A 124 -2.34 -0.28 9.12
N ASN A 125 -1.34 0.52 9.49
CA ASN A 125 -1.47 1.94 9.79
C ASN A 125 -2.49 2.27 10.88
N THR A 126 -2.55 1.43 11.92
CA THR A 126 -3.26 1.77 13.16
C THR A 126 -2.37 2.66 14.06
N PRO A 127 -2.91 3.29 15.13
CA PRO A 127 -2.13 4.18 16.02
C PRO A 127 -1.07 3.47 16.91
N ARG A 128 -0.25 2.59 16.32
CA ARG A 128 0.87 1.87 16.96
C ARG A 128 2.06 1.78 16.00
N GLN A 129 3.21 1.33 16.49
CA GLN A 129 4.36 1.04 15.65
C GLN A 129 4.04 -0.07 14.62
N PRO A 130 4.66 -0.03 13.43
CA PRO A 130 4.36 -0.98 12.37
C PRO A 130 4.82 -2.41 12.66
N TYR A 131 5.77 -2.60 13.57
CA TYR A 131 6.30 -3.87 14.02
C TYR A 131 6.78 -3.74 15.47
N GLU A 132 7.11 -4.85 16.12
CA GLU A 132 7.78 -4.87 17.42
C GLU A 132 9.30 -4.84 17.20
N SER A 133 10.01 -4.05 18.01
CA SER A 133 11.47 -3.98 17.95
C SER A 133 12.06 -5.12 18.76
N GLY A 134 13.02 -5.85 18.19
CA GLY A 134 13.64 -7.00 18.86
C GLY A 134 14.51 -7.80 17.90
N ALA A 135 15.01 -8.94 18.40
CA ALA A 135 15.71 -9.90 17.56
C ALA A 135 14.77 -10.44 16.46
N ALA A 136 15.30 -10.66 15.26
CA ALA A 136 14.52 -11.23 14.17
C ALA A 136 13.87 -12.55 14.61
N CYS A 137 12.56 -12.68 14.35
CA CYS A 137 11.75 -13.86 14.65
C CYS A 137 11.56 -14.21 16.14
N SER A 138 11.86 -13.31 17.10
CA SER A 138 11.65 -13.59 18.53
C SER A 138 10.16 -13.58 18.97
N GLY A 139 9.25 -13.11 18.11
CA GLY A 139 7.79 -13.05 18.36
C GLY A 139 6.97 -13.68 17.22
N CYS A 140 7.40 -14.86 16.74
CA CYS A 140 6.93 -15.49 15.50
C CYS A 140 5.71 -16.41 15.61
#